data_AF-A0A2N2UZM6-F1
#
_entry.id   AF-A0A2N2UZM6-F1
#
_cell.length_a   1.000
_cell.length_b   1.000
_cell.length_c   1.000
_cell.angle_alpha   90.00
_cell.angle_beta   90.00
_cell.angle_gamma   90.00
#
_symmetry.space_group_name_H-M   'P 1'
#
loop_
_entity.id
_entity.type
_entity.pdbx_description
1 polymer ?
#
loop_
_entity_poly.entity_id
_entity_poly.type
_entity_poly.pdbx_seq_one_letter_code
_entity_poly.pdbx_strand_id
1 'polypeptide(L)' 'IETADACIAAVALANGFIVATRDTAPFLAAGLDVINPWQRA' A
#
# COMPACT_ATOMS: atom_id res chain seq x y z
N ILE A 1 1.39 -0.22 10.88
CA ILE A 1 0.10 -0.22 10.14
C ILE A 1 -0.89 0.43 11.07
N GLU A 2 -1.32 1.65 10.75
CA GLU A 2 -2.43 2.27 11.46
C GLU A 2 -3.76 1.70 10.96
N THR A 3 -4.85 1.87 11.72
CA THR A 3 -6.16 1.28 11.36
C THR A 3 -6.61 1.65 9.94
N ALA A 4 -6.34 2.88 9.50
CA ALA A 4 -6.67 3.33 8.15
C ALA A 4 -5.88 2.57 7.07
N ASP A 5 -4.57 2.41 7.26
CA ASP A 5 -3.70 1.66 6.34
C ASP A 5 -4.14 0.20 6.24
N ALA A 6 -4.53 -0.42 7.36
CA ALA A 6 -5.01 -1.80 7.39
C ALA A 6 -6.28 -1.98 6.55
N CYS A 7 -7.23 -1.05 6.65
CA CYS A 7 -8.45 -1.08 5.86
C CYS A 7 -8.16 -0.94 4.36
N ILE A 8 -7.29 0.01 3.98
CA ILE A 8 -6.88 0.20 2.59
C ILE A 8 -6.17 -1.06 2.07
N ALA A 9 -5.25 -1.63 2.85
CA ALA A 9 -4.50 -2.83 2.48
C ALA A 9 -5.42 -4.05 2.31
N ALA A 10 -6.40 -4.23 3.19
CA ALA A 10 -7.36 -5.32 3.09
C ALA A 10 -8.20 -5.25 1.81
N VAL A 11 -8.66 -4.05 1.42
CA VAL A 11 -9.38 -3.84 0.16
C VAL A 11 -8.48 -4.13 -1.03
N ALA A 12 -7.23 -3.64 -1.02
CA ALA A 12 -6.30 -3.87 -2.11
C ALA A 12 -5.99 -5.36 -2.30
N LEU A 13 -5.72 -6.10 -1.22
CA LEU A 13 -5.47 -7.54 -1.26
C LEU A 13 -6.69 -8.32 -1.77
N ALA A 14 -7.88 -8.00 -1.27
CA ALA A 14 -9.11 -8.70 -1.67
C ALA A 14 -9.44 -8.55 -3.17
N ASN A 15 -8.98 -7.47 -3.80
CA ASN A 15 -9.26 -7.16 -5.20
C ASN A 15 -8.05 -7.33 -6.14
N GLY A 16 -6.87 -7.72 -5.61
CA GLY A 16 -5.64 -7.83 -6.40
C GLY A 16 -5.14 -6.48 -6.94
N PHE A 17 -5.33 -5.40 -6.18
CA PHE A 17 -4.87 -4.06 -6.54
C PHE A 17 -3.48 -3.74 -5.98
N ILE A 18 -2.85 -2.74 -6.60
CA ILE A 18 -1.59 -2.11 -6.14
C ILE A 18 -1.94 -0.79 -5.45
N VAL A 19 -1.25 -0.47 -4.36
CA VAL A 19 -1.43 0.81 -3.67
C VAL A 19 -0.43 1.84 -4.22
N ALA A 20 -0.91 3.00 -4.64
CA ALA A 20 -0.05 4.13 -5.00
C ALA A 20 0.01 5.14 -3.84
N THR A 21 1.14 5.23 -3.15
CA THR A 21 1.28 6.06 -1.94
C THR A 21 2.72 6.53 -1.73
N ARG A 22 2.87 7.69 -1.07
CA ARG A 22 4.17 8.17 -0.60
C ARG A 22 4.67 7.37 0.62
N ASP A 23 3.76 6.99 1.50
CA ASP A 23 4.08 6.21 2.71
C ASP A 23 3.96 4.72 2.41
N THR A 24 5.06 4.13 1.97
CA THR A 24 5.09 2.77 1.44
C THR A 24 5.22 1.70 2.53
N ALA A 25 5.85 2.03 3.65
CA ALA A 25 6.20 1.10 4.71
C ALA A 25 5.04 0.24 5.23
N PRO A 26 3.84 0.80 5.56
CA PRO A 26 2.75 -0.02 6.08
C PRO A 26 2.21 -1.01 5.04
N PHE A 27 2.18 -0.65 3.76
CA PHE A 27 1.62 -1.49 2.70
C PHE A 27 2.59 -2.59 2.26
N LEU A 28 3.89 -2.28 2.24
CA LEU A 28 4.94 -3.29 2.07
C LEU A 28 4.91 -4.31 3.21
N ALA A 29 4.75 -3.86 4.46
CA ALA A 29 4.62 -4.75 5.62
C ALA A 29 3.34 -5.61 5.58
N ALA A 30 2.29 -5.11 4.92
CA ALA A 30 1.05 -5.87 4.67
C ALA A 30 1.18 -6.87 3.49
N GLY A 31 2.34 -6.93 2.82
CA GLY A 31 2.60 -7.84 1.71
C GLY A 31 2.07 -7.37 0.35
N LEU A 32 1.75 -6.09 0.21
CA LEU A 32 1.33 -5.50 -1.07
C LEU A 32 2.54 -5.01 -1.87
N ASP A 33 2.40 -5.10 -3.20
CA ASP A 33 3.20 -4.28 -4.10
C ASP A 33 2.72 -2.83 -4.05
N VAL A 34 3.66 -1.90 -4.07
CA VAL A 34 3.40 -0.46 -3.87
C VAL A 34 4.12 0.37 -4.92
N ILE A 35 3.42 1.36 -5.48
CA ILE A 35 4.01 2.38 -6.33
C ILE A 35 4.18 3.65 -5.50
N ASN A 36 5.41 4.16 -5.40
CA ASN A 36 5.66 5.48 -4.83
C ASN A 36 5.80 6.53 -5.94
N PRO A 37 4.77 7.37 -6.19
CA PRO A 37 4.83 8.34 -7.28
C PRO A 37 5.76 9.52 -7.00
N TRP A 38 6.31 9.63 -5.78
CA TRP A 38 7.36 10.62 -5.45
C TRP A 38 8.78 10.06 -5.64
N GLN A 39 8.92 8.76 -5.89
CA GLN A 39 10.21 8.17 -6.20
C GLN A 39 10.61 8.59 -7.63
N ARG A 40 11.77 9.22 -7.76
CA ARG A 40 12.33 9.57 -9.08
C ARG A 40 12.84 8.30 -9.78
N ALA A 41 12.78 8.33 -11.11
CA ALA A 41 13.41 7.34 -11.99
C ALA A 41 14.93 7.35 -11.86
#